data_AF-A0A0C9RKM4-F1
#
_entry.id   AF-A0A0C9RKM4-F1
#
_cell.length_a   1.000
_cell.length_b   1.000
_cell.length_c   1.000
_cell.angle_alpha   90.00
_cell.angle_beta   90.00
_cell.angle_gamma   90.00
#
_symmetry.space_group_name_H-M   'P 1'
#
loop_
_entity.id
_entity.type
_entity.pdbx_description
1 polymer ?
#
loop_
_entity_poly.entity_id
_entity_poly.type
_entity_poly.pdbx_seq_one_letter_code
_entity_poly.pdbx_strand_id
1 'polypeptide(L)'
;MGCKLTKLVSSGSQNPSGRESPPPPPATDSRLPLTAKQKYTVTSSWKAVARALEPTGIYMFVKLFEENAELLNLFTKFRELKTKEEQTNSTALAEHAVKVMQTLDEGIKGLDNMDEFFDYLHQVGASHTKIPGFNRSLFWKIEAPFLEAVSRTLGDRYTENVETIYKLTIKFIIETLIDGYDKVSSDSKS
;
A
#
# COMPACT_ATOMS: atom_id res chain seq x y z
N MET A 1 -53.55 -54.22 31.18
CA MET A 1 -52.22 -54.54 31.75
C MET A 1 -51.54 -53.22 32.12
N GLY A 2 -50.92 -53.14 33.31
CA GLY A 2 -49.95 -52.10 33.74
C GLY A 2 -50.55 -50.79 34.28
N CYS A 3 -50.73 -50.56 35.59
CA CYS A 3 -49.77 -50.23 36.68
C CYS A 3 -49.09 -48.84 36.61
N LYS A 4 -49.56 -47.95 37.51
CA LYS A 4 -48.85 -47.10 38.51
C LYS A 4 -47.44 -46.51 38.22
N LEU A 5 -47.28 -45.23 38.60
CA LEU A 5 -46.42 -44.66 39.67
C LEU A 5 -45.69 -43.36 39.28
N THR A 6 -45.78 -42.42 40.23
CA THR A 6 -45.10 -41.13 40.33
C THR A 6 -43.58 -41.23 40.43
N LYS A 7 -42.86 -40.20 39.95
CA LYS A 7 -41.65 -39.68 40.59
C LYS A 7 -41.30 -38.27 40.07
N LEU A 8 -41.31 -37.31 40.99
CA LEU A 8 -40.59 -36.04 40.89
C LEU A 8 -39.09 -36.33 41.12
N VAL A 9 -38.21 -35.79 40.26
CA VAL A 9 -36.83 -35.44 40.64
C VAL A 9 -36.52 -34.09 39.99
N SER A 10 -36.19 -33.12 40.84
CA SER A 10 -35.59 -31.83 40.51
C SER A 10 -34.15 -32.06 40.03
N SER A 11 -33.76 -31.45 38.91
CA SER A 11 -32.36 -31.08 38.69
C SER A 11 -32.17 -30.18 37.46
N GLY A 12 -31.42 -29.10 37.66
CA GLY A 12 -30.61 -28.49 36.60
C GLY A 12 -31.22 -27.29 35.89
N SER A 13 -31.07 -26.11 36.49
CA SER A 13 -30.96 -24.87 35.73
C SER A 13 -29.72 -24.98 34.82
N GLN A 14 -29.92 -25.24 33.53
CA GLN A 14 -28.86 -25.19 32.53
C GLN A 14 -28.93 -23.85 31.80
N ASN A 15 -28.04 -22.95 32.22
CA ASN A 15 -27.60 -21.80 31.44
C ASN A 15 -27.07 -22.27 30.08
N PRO A 16 -27.56 -21.76 28.93
CA PRO A 16 -26.87 -21.94 27.66
C PRO A 16 -25.95 -20.74 27.44
N SER A 17 -24.83 -20.69 28.16
CA SER A 17 -23.77 -19.69 27.92
C SER A 17 -22.45 -20.41 27.64
N GLY A 18 -22.32 -20.86 26.40
CA GLY A 18 -21.10 -21.45 25.86
C GLY A 18 -20.94 -21.09 24.39
N ARG A 19 -21.06 -19.80 24.03
CA ARG A 19 -20.47 -19.33 22.78
C ARG A 19 -18.98 -19.20 23.03
N GLU A 20 -18.22 -20.23 22.65
CA GLU A 20 -16.78 -20.08 22.47
C GLU A 20 -16.53 -18.85 21.60
N SER A 21 -15.76 -17.90 22.13
CA SER A 21 -15.36 -16.73 21.35
C SER A 21 -14.52 -17.24 20.17
N PRO A 22 -14.74 -16.73 18.95
CA PRO A 22 -13.93 -17.14 17.81
C PRO A 22 -12.44 -16.90 18.13
N PRO A 23 -11.54 -17.78 17.65
CA PRO A 23 -10.12 -17.63 17.90
C PRO A 23 -9.64 -16.25 17.43
N PRO A 24 -8.67 -15.64 18.14
CA PRO A 24 -8.12 -14.36 17.72
C PRO A 24 -7.59 -14.47 16.29
N PRO A 25 -7.74 -13.42 15.48
CA PRO A 25 -7.23 -13.43 14.11
C PRO A 25 -5.72 -13.72 14.12
N PRO A 26 -5.19 -14.37 13.08
CA PRO A 26 -3.77 -14.66 12.98
C PRO A 26 -2.94 -13.38 13.20
N ALA A 27 -1.92 -13.47 14.04
CA ALA A 27 -1.00 -12.38 14.26
C ALA A 27 -0.28 -12.03 12.94
N THR A 28 -0.17 -10.74 12.65
CA THR A 28 0.67 -10.25 11.55
C THR A 28 2.14 -10.27 11.97
N ASP A 29 3.06 -10.27 11.00
CA ASP A 29 4.48 -10.04 11.25
C ASP A 29 4.67 -8.75 12.06
N SER A 30 5.54 -8.76 13.06
CA SER A 30 5.75 -7.64 13.98
C SER A 30 6.38 -6.41 13.32
N ARG A 31 6.99 -6.57 12.14
CA ARG A 31 7.57 -5.49 11.34
C ARG A 31 6.52 -4.74 10.53
N LEU A 32 5.33 -5.31 10.35
CA LEU A 32 4.24 -4.70 9.59
C LEU A 32 3.46 -3.71 10.49
N PRO A 33 3.42 -2.39 10.19
CA PRO A 33 2.66 -1.42 10.97
C PRO A 33 1.15 -1.43 10.65
N LEU A 34 0.60 -2.59 10.30
CA LEU A 34 -0.82 -2.79 9.98
C LEU A 34 -1.36 -3.98 10.77
N THR A 35 -2.54 -3.82 11.35
CA THR A 35 -3.30 -4.96 11.87
C THR A 35 -3.73 -5.90 10.73
N ALA A 36 -4.07 -7.15 11.05
CA ALA A 36 -4.60 -8.12 10.08
C ALA A 36 -5.81 -7.56 9.29
N LYS A 37 -6.70 -6.82 9.96
CA LYS A 37 -7.86 -6.17 9.32
C LYS A 37 -7.44 -5.08 8.34
N GLN A 38 -6.49 -4.23 8.73
CA GLN A 38 -6.00 -3.15 7.86
C GLN A 38 -5.27 -3.71 6.64
N LYS A 39 -4.41 -4.73 6.82
CA LYS A 39 -3.77 -5.46 5.72
C LYS A 39 -4.83 -6.01 4.75
N TYR A 40 -5.84 -6.72 5.26
CA TYR A 40 -6.91 -7.25 4.42
C TYR A 40 -7.64 -6.15 3.63
N THR A 41 -7.94 -5.01 4.27
CA THR A 41 -8.60 -3.88 3.62
C THR A 41 -7.76 -3.30 2.49
N VAL A 42 -6.45 -3.06 2.70
CA VAL A 42 -5.59 -2.52 1.63
C VAL A 42 -5.43 -3.54 0.50
N THR A 43 -5.12 -4.80 0.80
CA THR A 43 -4.96 -5.84 -0.22
C THR A 43 -6.24 -6.08 -1.02
N SER A 44 -7.41 -6.06 -0.38
CA SER A 44 -8.69 -6.26 -1.06
C SER A 44 -9.08 -5.06 -1.93
N SER A 45 -8.97 -3.84 -1.41
CA SER A 45 -9.30 -2.62 -2.17
C SER A 45 -8.31 -2.39 -3.32
N TRP A 46 -7.03 -2.73 -3.12
CA TRP A 46 -5.99 -2.59 -4.12
C TRP A 46 -6.25 -3.38 -5.39
N LYS A 47 -7.03 -4.47 -5.35
CA LYS A 47 -7.41 -5.22 -6.56
C LYS A 47 -8.05 -4.34 -7.63
N ALA A 48 -8.79 -3.29 -7.26
CA ALA A 48 -9.35 -2.34 -8.22
C ALA A 48 -8.26 -1.44 -8.82
N VAL A 49 -7.29 -1.00 -8.01
CA VAL A 49 -6.14 -0.21 -8.46
C VAL A 49 -5.22 -1.04 -9.36
N ALA A 50 -4.97 -2.30 -9.02
CA ALA A 50 -4.16 -3.25 -9.80
C ALA A 50 -4.74 -3.51 -11.20
N ARG A 51 -6.05 -3.38 -11.39
CA ARG A 51 -6.68 -3.44 -12.73
C ARG A 51 -6.57 -2.14 -13.53
N ALA A 52 -6.12 -1.07 -12.89
CA ALA A 52 -6.08 0.29 -13.43
C ALA A 52 -4.72 0.96 -13.16
N LEU A 53 -3.62 0.19 -13.13
CA LEU A 53 -2.28 0.69 -12.78
C LEU A 53 -1.86 1.86 -13.67
N GLU A 54 -2.01 1.72 -14.99
CA GLU A 54 -1.62 2.76 -15.95
C GLU A 54 -2.40 4.06 -15.76
N PRO A 55 -3.74 4.10 -15.84
CA PRO A 55 -4.48 5.35 -15.67
C PRO A 55 -4.32 5.95 -14.26
N THR A 56 -4.18 5.12 -13.22
CA THR A 56 -3.90 5.60 -11.85
C THR A 56 -2.51 6.23 -11.77
N GLY A 57 -1.51 5.58 -12.33
CA GLY A 57 -0.13 6.05 -12.33
C GLY A 57 0.07 7.34 -13.13
N ILE A 58 -0.55 7.44 -14.31
CA ILE A 58 -0.51 8.67 -15.12
C ILE A 58 -1.09 9.82 -14.30
N TYR A 59 -2.24 9.62 -13.65
CA TYR A 59 -2.84 10.66 -12.82
C TYR A 59 -1.93 11.06 -11.64
N MET A 60 -1.33 10.08 -10.95
CA MET A 60 -0.38 10.31 -9.88
C MET A 60 0.80 11.18 -10.36
N PHE A 61 1.39 10.89 -11.52
CA PHE A 61 2.52 11.66 -12.04
C PHE A 61 2.14 13.05 -12.53
N VAL A 62 0.98 13.18 -13.17
CA VAL A 62 0.43 14.50 -13.53
C VAL A 62 0.29 15.36 -12.27
N LYS A 63 -0.26 14.80 -11.19
CA LYS A 63 -0.38 15.51 -9.91
C LYS A 63 0.96 15.86 -9.28
N LEU A 64 1.91 14.92 -9.31
CA LEU A 64 3.27 15.15 -8.83
C LEU A 64 3.92 16.36 -9.51
N PHE A 65 3.79 16.47 -10.84
CA PHE A 65 4.41 17.56 -11.61
C PHE A 65 3.61 18.86 -11.58
N GLU A 66 2.29 18.81 -11.37
CA GLU A 66 1.48 20.00 -11.07
C GLU A 66 1.97 20.69 -9.79
N GLU A 67 2.36 19.91 -8.76
CA GLU A 67 2.79 20.42 -7.45
C GLU A 67 4.32 20.63 -7.33
N ASN A 68 5.11 19.93 -8.13
CA ASN A 68 6.58 19.89 -8.03
C ASN A 68 7.20 19.89 -9.44
N ALA A 69 6.96 20.95 -10.21
CA ALA A 69 7.38 21.07 -11.60
C ALA A 69 8.90 20.89 -11.81
N GLU A 70 9.71 21.19 -10.80
CA GLU A 70 11.16 20.98 -10.82
C GLU A 70 11.57 19.51 -10.93
N LEU A 71 10.73 18.57 -10.48
CA LEU A 71 11.02 17.14 -10.53
C LEU A 71 11.07 16.62 -11.96
N LEU A 72 10.38 17.27 -12.92
CA LEU A 72 10.48 16.93 -14.34
C LEU A 72 11.93 16.92 -14.85
N ASN A 73 12.80 17.75 -14.26
CA ASN A 73 14.21 17.84 -14.67
C ASN A 73 15.00 16.55 -14.41
N LEU A 74 14.52 15.68 -13.52
CA LEU A 74 15.12 14.36 -13.25
C LEU A 74 14.78 13.35 -14.35
N PHE A 75 13.77 13.62 -15.19
CA PHE A 75 13.24 12.69 -16.20
C PHE A 75 13.68 13.06 -17.60
N THR A 76 14.91 12.70 -17.98
CA THR A 76 15.51 13.07 -19.27
C THR A 76 14.65 12.75 -20.50
N LYS A 77 13.83 11.70 -20.46
CA LYS A 77 12.96 11.26 -21.58
C LYS A 77 11.72 12.13 -21.80
N PHE A 78 11.25 12.84 -20.78
CA PHE A 78 9.98 13.58 -20.84
C PHE A 78 9.97 14.87 -20.02
N ARG A 79 11.16 15.42 -19.72
CA ARG A 79 11.30 16.68 -18.98
C ARG A 79 10.61 17.87 -19.64
N GLU A 80 10.38 17.83 -20.95
CA GLU A 80 9.74 18.90 -21.73
C GLU A 80 8.21 18.90 -21.63
N LEU A 81 7.59 17.88 -21.04
CA LEU A 81 6.13 17.81 -20.85
C LEU A 81 5.70 18.77 -19.74
N LYS A 82 5.50 20.05 -20.08
CA LYS A 82 5.21 21.11 -19.10
C LYS A 82 3.72 21.29 -18.84
N THR A 83 2.86 20.76 -19.71
CA THR A 83 1.41 20.84 -19.55
C THR A 83 0.80 19.51 -19.14
N LYS A 84 -0.34 19.59 -18.45
CA LYS A 84 -1.15 18.42 -18.07
C LYS A 84 -1.53 17.55 -19.28
N GLU A 85 -1.89 18.19 -20.39
CA GLU A 85 -2.32 17.50 -21.61
C GLU A 85 -1.17 16.70 -22.22
N GLU A 86 0.01 17.31 -22.36
CA GLU A 86 1.22 16.63 -22.84
C GLU A 86 1.62 15.45 -21.94
N GLN A 87 1.56 15.64 -20.62
CA GLN A 87 1.86 14.59 -19.65
C GLN A 87 0.88 13.43 -19.77
N THR A 88 -0.43 13.72 -19.82
CA THR A 88 -1.48 12.69 -19.90
C THR A 88 -1.39 11.84 -21.16
N ASN A 89 -1.00 12.43 -22.28
CA ASN A 89 -0.94 11.75 -23.58
C ASN A 89 0.44 11.15 -23.90
N SER A 90 1.41 11.25 -23.00
CA SER A 90 2.77 10.78 -23.25
C SER A 90 2.95 9.29 -22.97
N THR A 91 3.31 8.54 -24.00
CA THR A 91 3.71 7.12 -23.87
C THR A 91 4.91 6.95 -22.93
N ALA A 92 5.89 7.84 -23.01
CA ALA A 92 7.09 7.75 -22.17
C ALA A 92 6.77 7.97 -20.69
N LEU A 93 5.81 8.85 -20.37
CA LEU A 93 5.34 9.03 -19.01
C LEU A 93 4.51 7.81 -18.56
N ALA A 94 3.60 7.33 -19.40
CA ALA A 94 2.76 6.16 -19.11
C ALA A 94 3.61 4.92 -18.76
N GLU A 95 4.65 4.62 -19.55
CA GLU A 95 5.58 3.51 -19.27
C GLU A 95 6.27 3.64 -17.91
N HIS A 96 6.68 4.87 -17.55
CA HIS A 96 7.33 5.11 -16.26
C HIS A 96 6.33 5.01 -15.10
N ALA A 97 5.15 5.60 -15.27
CA ALA A 97 4.06 5.52 -14.32
C ALA A 97 3.67 4.07 -14.00
N VAL A 98 3.57 3.22 -15.03
CA VAL A 98 3.29 1.79 -14.85
C VAL A 98 4.38 1.10 -14.03
N LYS A 99 5.67 1.39 -14.27
CA LYS A 99 6.77 0.79 -13.49
C LYS A 99 6.71 1.15 -12.01
N VAL A 100 6.38 2.40 -11.69
CA VAL A 100 6.21 2.83 -10.29
C VAL A 100 4.98 2.17 -9.68
N MET A 101 3.86 2.14 -10.39
CA MET A 101 2.65 1.49 -9.90
C MET A 101 2.83 -0.03 -9.74
N GLN A 102 3.64 -0.69 -10.56
CA GLN A 102 4.05 -2.09 -10.40
C GLN A 102 4.90 -2.28 -9.14
N THR A 103 5.81 -1.36 -8.84
CA THR A 103 6.58 -1.39 -7.58
C THR A 103 5.66 -1.35 -6.37
N LEU A 104 4.66 -0.46 -6.39
CA LEU A 104 3.68 -0.35 -5.31
C LEU A 104 2.77 -1.59 -5.23
N ASP A 105 2.43 -2.18 -6.38
CA ASP A 105 1.67 -3.43 -6.47
C ASP A 105 2.43 -4.61 -5.83
N GLU A 106 3.72 -4.76 -6.15
CA GLU A 106 4.57 -5.77 -5.52
C GLU A 106 4.77 -5.50 -4.01
N GLY A 107 4.92 -4.23 -3.61
CA GLY A 107 4.94 -3.86 -2.19
C GLY A 107 3.66 -4.25 -1.44
N ILE A 108 2.48 -4.08 -2.05
CA ILE A 108 1.21 -4.46 -1.41
C ILE A 108 0.99 -5.98 -1.41
N LYS A 109 1.45 -6.70 -2.44
CA LYS A 109 1.44 -8.18 -2.45
C LYS A 109 2.40 -8.77 -1.43
N GLY A 110 3.56 -8.13 -1.22
CA GLY A 110 4.58 -8.54 -0.26
C GLY A 110 4.19 -8.39 1.20
N LEU A 111 3.04 -7.79 1.55
CA LEU A 111 2.61 -7.62 2.95
C LEU A 111 2.33 -8.96 3.68
N ASP A 112 2.26 -10.08 2.95
CA ASP A 112 2.18 -11.42 3.52
C ASP A 112 3.56 -12.06 3.76
N ASN A 113 4.62 -11.60 3.07
CA ASN A 113 6.00 -12.04 3.25
C ASN A 113 6.93 -10.83 3.39
N MET A 114 7.22 -10.47 4.65
CA MET A 114 7.97 -9.25 4.92
C MET A 114 9.42 -9.30 4.49
N ASP A 115 10.03 -10.48 4.38
CA ASP A 115 11.40 -10.60 3.86
C ASP A 115 11.45 -10.22 2.38
N GLU A 116 10.52 -10.75 1.57
CA GLU A 116 10.39 -10.37 0.15
C GLU A 116 10.06 -8.89 -0.04
N PHE A 117 9.19 -8.33 0.82
CA PHE A 117 8.86 -6.91 0.81
C PHE A 117 10.09 -6.03 1.04
N PHE A 118 10.88 -6.33 2.07
CA PHE A 118 12.08 -5.57 2.40
C PHE A 118 13.14 -5.73 1.30
N ASP A 119 13.41 -6.95 0.84
CA ASP A 119 14.41 -7.20 -0.20
C ASP A 119 14.09 -6.43 -1.49
N TYR A 120 12.83 -6.49 -1.93
CA TYR A 120 12.39 -5.81 -3.14
C TYR A 120 12.45 -4.28 -3.01
N LEU A 121 11.85 -3.71 -1.96
CA LEU A 121 11.82 -2.25 -1.80
C LEU A 121 13.20 -1.67 -1.48
N HIS A 122 14.07 -2.41 -0.77
CA HIS A 122 15.45 -1.97 -0.60
C HIS A 122 16.20 -1.89 -1.93
N GLN A 123 16.01 -2.87 -2.82
CA GLN A 123 16.61 -2.86 -4.15
C GLN A 123 16.11 -1.66 -4.99
N VAL A 124 14.82 -1.38 -4.92
CA VAL A 124 14.24 -0.21 -5.61
C VAL A 124 14.79 1.09 -5.02
N GLY A 125 14.82 1.23 -3.69
CA GLY A 125 15.42 2.36 -2.99
C GLY A 125 16.87 2.60 -3.40
N ALA A 126 17.68 1.54 -3.36
CA ALA A 126 19.08 1.56 -3.81
C ALA A 126 19.23 2.01 -5.27
N SER A 127 18.32 1.61 -6.17
CA SER A 127 18.38 2.01 -7.58
C SER A 127 18.26 3.54 -7.78
N HIS A 128 17.57 4.24 -6.89
CA HIS A 128 17.41 5.70 -6.96
C HIS A 128 18.69 6.47 -6.62
N THR A 129 19.67 5.85 -5.96
CA THR A 129 21.00 6.46 -5.74
C THR A 129 21.74 6.74 -7.05
N LYS A 130 21.38 6.02 -8.13
CA LYS A 130 21.99 6.16 -9.46
C LYS A 130 21.41 7.30 -10.28
N ILE A 131 20.35 7.97 -9.79
CA ILE A 131 19.68 9.07 -10.48
C ILE A 131 20.37 10.38 -10.08
N PRO A 132 21.05 11.08 -11.01
CA PRO A 132 21.71 12.34 -10.69
C PRO A 132 20.72 13.39 -10.16
N GLY A 133 21.05 14.02 -9.03
CA GLY A 133 20.20 15.03 -8.40
C GLY A 133 19.04 14.47 -7.56
N PHE A 134 18.83 13.15 -7.54
CA PHE A 134 17.83 12.54 -6.67
C PHE A 134 18.34 12.49 -5.23
N ASN A 135 17.50 12.93 -4.29
CA ASN A 135 17.77 12.84 -2.87
C ASN A 135 16.59 12.19 -2.12
N ARG A 136 16.85 11.63 -0.94
CA ARG A 136 15.86 10.87 -0.16
C ARG A 136 14.56 11.61 0.14
N SER A 137 14.58 12.95 0.24
CA SER A 137 13.35 13.72 0.54
C SER A 137 12.34 13.69 -0.61
N LEU A 138 12.82 13.40 -1.84
CA LEU A 138 11.96 13.34 -3.02
C LEU A 138 11.01 12.16 -3.01
N PHE A 139 11.32 11.07 -2.29
CA PHE A 139 10.37 9.97 -2.14
C PHE A 139 9.06 10.41 -1.51
N TRP A 140 9.09 11.35 -0.56
CA TRP A 140 7.86 11.86 0.09
C TRP A 140 6.97 12.67 -0.85
N LYS A 141 7.49 13.15 -1.98
CA LYS A 141 6.70 13.92 -2.95
C LYS A 141 5.61 13.09 -3.63
N ILE A 142 5.72 11.75 -3.60
CA ILE A 142 4.71 10.86 -4.20
C ILE A 142 3.52 10.60 -3.27
N GLU A 143 3.61 10.86 -1.97
CA GLU A 143 2.58 10.47 -0.98
C GLU A 143 1.22 11.08 -1.32
N ALA A 144 1.12 12.41 -1.41
CA ALA A 144 -0.14 13.09 -1.69
C ALA A 144 -0.69 12.74 -3.09
N PRO A 145 0.10 12.82 -4.18
CA PRO A 145 -0.36 12.40 -5.50
C PRO A 145 -0.83 10.93 -5.56
N PHE A 146 -0.17 10.02 -4.84
CA PHE A 146 -0.57 8.63 -4.76
C PHE A 146 -1.93 8.46 -4.09
N LEU A 147 -2.13 9.09 -2.92
CA LEU A 147 -3.39 9.01 -2.18
C LEU A 147 -4.55 9.60 -2.99
N GLU A 148 -4.32 10.71 -3.70
CA GLU A 148 -5.34 11.30 -4.57
C GLU A 148 -5.66 10.39 -5.77
N ALA A 149 -4.64 9.78 -6.38
CA ALA A 149 -4.83 8.86 -7.50
C ALA A 149 -5.62 7.60 -7.09
N VAL A 150 -5.29 7.01 -5.94
CA VAL A 150 -6.02 5.87 -5.39
C VAL A 150 -7.46 6.27 -5.04
N SER A 151 -7.66 7.43 -4.42
CA SER A 151 -8.99 7.97 -4.12
C SER A 151 -9.85 8.06 -5.37
N ARG A 152 -9.31 8.66 -6.44
CA ARG A 152 -9.98 8.78 -7.73
C ARG A 152 -10.33 7.41 -8.33
N THR A 153 -9.41 6.45 -8.27
CA THR A 153 -9.62 5.10 -8.83
C THR A 153 -10.63 4.27 -8.03
N LEU A 154 -10.68 4.45 -6.71
CA LEU A 154 -11.60 3.72 -5.84
C LEU A 154 -12.98 4.37 -5.73
N GLY A 155 -13.10 5.68 -5.99
CA GLY A 155 -14.35 6.43 -5.93
C GLY A 155 -15.00 6.29 -4.56
N ASP A 156 -16.30 6.00 -4.52
CA ASP A 156 -17.09 5.86 -3.28
C ASP A 156 -16.56 4.77 -2.31
N ARG A 157 -15.70 3.84 -2.80
CA ARG A 157 -15.06 2.84 -1.94
C ARG A 157 -13.90 3.42 -1.12
N TYR A 158 -13.38 4.60 -1.47
CA TYR A 158 -12.32 5.28 -0.74
C TYR A 158 -12.89 6.05 0.46
N THR A 159 -13.33 5.30 1.46
CA THR A 159 -13.84 5.86 2.73
C THR A 159 -12.69 6.41 3.59
N GLU A 160 -12.99 7.23 4.59
CA GLU A 160 -12.00 7.76 5.55
C GLU A 160 -11.15 6.67 6.22
N ASN A 161 -11.76 5.53 6.52
CA ASN A 161 -11.05 4.37 7.06
C ASN A 161 -10.07 3.78 6.02
N VAL A 162 -10.47 3.68 4.76
CA VAL A 162 -9.59 3.23 3.68
C VAL A 162 -8.45 4.22 3.48
N GLU A 163 -8.72 5.52 3.45
CA GLU A 163 -7.70 6.57 3.35
C GLU A 163 -6.67 6.47 4.47
N THR A 164 -7.11 6.29 5.72
CA THR A 164 -6.21 6.14 6.87
C THR A 164 -5.28 4.93 6.69
N ILE A 165 -5.80 3.83 6.16
CA ILE A 165 -5.01 2.61 5.92
C ILE A 165 -4.02 2.83 4.77
N TYR A 166 -4.43 3.51 3.69
CA TYR A 166 -3.53 3.84 2.59
C TYR A 166 -2.42 4.78 3.03
N LYS A 167 -2.69 5.77 3.90
CA LYS A 167 -1.67 6.65 4.50
C LYS A 167 -0.63 5.85 5.28
N LEU A 168 -1.06 4.92 6.14
CA LEU A 168 -0.13 4.04 6.86
C LEU A 168 0.70 3.18 5.91
N THR A 169 0.05 2.63 4.87
CA THR A 169 0.70 1.73 3.91
C THR A 169 1.74 2.46 3.06
N ILE A 170 1.38 3.60 2.46
CA ILE A 170 2.31 4.36 1.61
C ILE A 170 3.48 4.93 2.42
N LYS A 171 3.21 5.40 3.64
CA LYS A 171 4.25 5.85 4.56
C LYS A 171 5.28 4.74 4.82
N PHE A 172 4.80 3.54 5.14
CA PHE A 172 5.68 2.39 5.40
C PHE A 172 6.51 1.99 4.16
N ILE A 173 5.90 2.00 2.97
CA ILE A 173 6.61 1.74 1.71
C ILE A 173 7.69 2.80 1.46
N ILE A 174 7.36 4.10 1.61
CA ILE A 174 8.31 5.20 1.42
C ILE A 174 9.47 5.12 2.41
N GLU A 175 9.20 4.86 3.69
CA GLU A 175 10.24 4.69 4.71
C GLU A 175 11.17 3.51 4.36
N THR A 176 10.62 2.41 3.84
CA THR A 176 11.41 1.25 3.40
C THR A 176 12.27 1.55 2.17
N LEU A 177 11.73 2.27 1.18
CA LEU A 177 12.49 2.75 0.03
C LEU A 177 13.67 3.64 0.46
N ILE A 178 13.42 4.53 1.43
CA ILE A 178 14.45 5.41 1.98
C ILE A 178 15.53 4.61 2.72
N ASP A 179 15.17 3.59 3.50
CA ASP A 179 16.15 2.72 4.16
C ASP A 179 17.05 2.02 3.13
N GLY A 180 16.48 1.52 2.04
CA GLY A 180 17.23 0.94 0.93
C GLY A 180 18.19 1.92 0.23
N TYR A 181 17.72 3.15 0.04
CA TYR A 181 18.53 4.24 -0.52
C TYR A 181 19.71 4.58 0.41
N ASP A 182 19.44 4.70 1.71
CA ASP A 182 20.43 5.11 2.71
C ASP A 182 21.56 4.08 2.86
N LYS A 183 21.24 2.78 2.89
CA LYS A 183 22.23 1.68 3.03
C LYS A 183 23.35 1.74 2.00
N VAL A 184 23.03 1.99 0.73
CA VAL A 184 24.04 2.10 -0.34
C VAL A 184 24.82 3.42 -0.24
N SER A 185 24.15 4.49 0.19
CA SER A 185 24.78 5.80 0.35
C SER A 185 25.80 5.85 1.51
N SER A 186 25.59 5.04 2.56
CA SER A 186 26.52 4.91 3.69
C SER A 186 27.74 4.07 3.32
N ASP A 187 27.56 3.01 2.52
CA ASP A 187 28.66 2.14 2.08
C ASP A 187 29.59 2.85 1.09
N SER A 188 29.06 3.82 0.33
CA SER A 188 29.85 4.66 -0.59
C SER A 188 30.70 5.73 0.12
N LYS A 189 30.55 5.88 1.44
CA LYS A 189 31.30 6.86 2.27
C LYS A 189 32.26 6.22 3.28
N SER A 190 32.35 4.88 3.34
CA SER A 190 33.36 4.14 4.13
C SER A 190 34.51 3.63 3.25
#